data_AF-A0A9X1INH1-F1
#
_entry.id   AF-A0A9X1INH1-F1
#
_cell.length_a   1.000
_cell.length_b   1.000
_cell.length_c   1.000
_cell.angle_alpha   90.00
_cell.angle_beta   90.00
_cell.angle_gamma   90.00
#
_symmetry.space_group_name_H-M   'P 1'
#
loop_
_entity.id
_entity.type
_entity.pdbx_description
1 polymer ?
#
loop_
_entity_poly.entity_id
_entity_poly.type
_entity_poly.pdbx_seq_one_letter_code
_entity_poly.pdbx_strand_id
1 'polypeptide(L)'
;MDIENRKSRLFFLIIVVLSAYLIVFFQDYTVDVKRDHGWFTKPYVAPLFGLGVLLFFSLIKLILVIRPVEGEKSLIENLADSLTHHRVVLITAVLFYVYINAITVIGFVLSTTLFVLSIVWLSRLLSVLWAINTLVAVAIITLIFRVGVNIWIPDVALYEALFSGETLWFMNKYF
;
A
#
# COMPACT_ATOMS: atom_id res chain seq x y z
N MET A 1 -14.81 26.13 -15.19
CA MET A 1 -14.88 24.67 -14.95
C MET A 1 -13.67 23.92 -15.54
N ASP A 2 -12.68 24.62 -16.11
CA ASP A 2 -11.61 24.00 -16.93
C ASP A 2 -10.29 23.66 -16.22
N ILE A 3 -9.95 24.30 -15.10
CA ILE A 3 -8.62 24.12 -14.47
C ILE A 3 -8.56 22.81 -13.66
N GLU A 4 -9.65 22.47 -12.96
CA GLU A 4 -9.73 21.27 -12.10
C GLU A 4 -9.71 19.97 -12.93
N ASN A 5 -10.41 19.97 -14.07
CA ASN A 5 -10.36 18.87 -15.05
C ASN A 5 -8.95 18.69 -15.66
N ARG A 6 -8.25 19.80 -15.98
CA ARG A 6 -6.88 19.72 -16.54
C ARG A 6 -5.89 19.07 -15.57
N LYS A 7 -5.94 19.43 -14.27
CA LYS A 7 -5.06 18.87 -13.23
C LYS A 7 -5.29 17.36 -13.05
N SER A 8 -6.55 16.94 -13.08
CA SER A 8 -6.95 15.53 -12.96
C SER A 8 -6.38 14.64 -14.08
N ARG A 9 -6.36 15.13 -15.33
CA ARG A 9 -5.93 14.36 -16.52
C ARG A 9 -4.51 13.80 -16.42
N LEU A 10 -3.53 14.64 -16.08
CA LEU A 10 -2.11 14.24 -16.06
C LEU A 10 -1.79 13.26 -14.93
N PHE A 11 -2.43 13.45 -13.76
CA PHE A 11 -2.30 12.53 -12.65
C PHE A 11 -2.80 11.12 -13.02
N PHE A 12 -3.99 11.02 -13.60
CA PHE A 12 -4.52 9.73 -14.06
C PHE A 12 -3.71 9.12 -15.20
N LEU A 13 -3.18 9.94 -16.12
CA LEU A 13 -2.30 9.45 -17.18
C LEU A 13 -1.04 8.81 -16.60
N ILE A 14 -0.38 9.47 -15.65
CA ILE A 14 0.82 8.92 -15.00
C ILE A 14 0.49 7.63 -14.26
N ILE A 15 -0.63 7.58 -13.52
CA ILE A 15 -1.05 6.37 -12.82
C ILE A 15 -1.32 5.22 -13.81
N VAL A 16 -1.96 5.48 -14.95
CA VAL A 16 -2.21 4.48 -15.99
C VAL A 16 -0.88 3.94 -16.53
N VAL A 17 0.04 4.84 -16.91
CA VAL A 17 1.36 4.45 -17.45
C VAL A 17 2.15 3.63 -16.42
N LEU A 18 2.18 4.09 -15.17
CA LEU A 18 2.94 3.44 -14.09
C LEU A 18 2.32 2.09 -13.70
N SER A 19 0.99 1.99 -13.65
CA SER A 19 0.29 0.72 -13.37
C SER A 19 0.50 -0.29 -14.50
N ALA A 20 0.40 0.14 -15.76
CA ALA A 20 0.66 -0.72 -16.91
C ALA A 20 2.12 -1.21 -16.94
N TYR A 21 3.07 -0.31 -16.67
CA TYR A 21 4.49 -0.67 -16.53
C TYR A 21 4.68 -1.74 -15.44
N LEU A 22 4.17 -1.52 -14.23
CA LEU A 22 4.33 -2.48 -13.13
C LEU A 22 3.65 -3.82 -13.41
N ILE A 23 2.52 -3.85 -14.12
CA ILE A 23 1.84 -5.10 -14.53
C ILE A 23 2.68 -5.88 -15.54
N VAL A 24 3.38 -5.21 -16.45
CA VAL A 24 4.22 -5.89 -17.45
C VAL A 24 5.52 -6.39 -16.84
N PHE A 25 6.15 -5.59 -15.99
CA PHE A 25 7.46 -5.89 -15.42
C PHE A 25 7.41 -6.55 -14.02
N PHE A 26 6.24 -6.98 -13.54
CA PHE A 26 6.11 -7.52 -12.18
C PHE A 26 7.02 -8.74 -11.92
N GLN A 27 7.25 -9.57 -12.94
CA GLN A 27 8.02 -10.81 -12.81
C GLN A 27 9.47 -10.53 -12.41
N ASP A 28 10.04 -9.40 -12.84
CA ASP A 28 11.41 -9.00 -12.50
C ASP A 28 11.54 -8.62 -11.01
N TYR A 29 10.42 -8.31 -10.35
CA TYR A 29 10.37 -7.88 -8.96
C TYR A 29 9.75 -8.91 -8.02
N THR A 30 9.29 -10.06 -8.53
CA THR A 30 8.67 -11.11 -7.72
C THR A 30 9.45 -12.41 -7.79
N VAL A 31 9.82 -12.94 -6.64
CA VAL A 31 10.45 -14.26 -6.54
C VAL A 31 9.35 -15.32 -6.57
N ASP A 32 9.50 -16.32 -7.44
CA ASP A 32 8.62 -17.48 -7.46
C ASP A 32 8.84 -18.33 -6.21
N VAL A 33 7.92 -18.22 -5.26
CA VAL A 33 7.88 -19.12 -4.10
C VAL A 33 7.02 -20.32 -4.48
N LYS A 34 7.64 -21.50 -4.62
CA LYS A 34 6.90 -22.76 -4.73
C LYS A 34 6.12 -22.99 -3.43
N ARG A 35 4.82 -22.74 -3.45
CA ARG A 35 3.89 -23.12 -2.39
C ARG A 35 2.93 -24.17 -2.92
N ASP A 36 2.63 -25.17 -2.10
CA ASP A 36 1.68 -26.25 -2.39
C ASP A 36 0.20 -25.80 -2.31
N HIS A 37 -0.05 -24.51 -2.20
CA HIS A 37 -1.39 -23.94 -2.08
C HIS A 37 -1.86 -23.31 -3.40
N GLY A 38 -3.18 -23.14 -3.54
CA GLY A 38 -3.82 -22.70 -4.79
C GLY A 38 -3.28 -21.37 -5.34
N TRP A 39 -3.58 -21.10 -6.62
CA TRP A 39 -3.06 -19.95 -7.37
C TRP A 39 -3.19 -18.60 -6.65
N PHE A 40 -4.24 -18.40 -5.85
CA PHE A 40 -4.51 -17.19 -5.07
C PHE A 40 -3.51 -16.92 -3.93
N THR A 41 -2.70 -17.91 -3.55
CA THR A 41 -1.66 -17.76 -2.51
C THR A 41 -0.30 -17.35 -3.07
N LYS A 42 -0.18 -17.24 -4.40
CA LYS A 42 1.05 -16.80 -5.04
C LYS A 42 1.33 -15.33 -4.73
N PRO A 43 2.60 -14.95 -4.51
CA PRO A 43 2.97 -13.62 -4.01
C PRO A 43 2.57 -12.47 -4.94
N TYR A 44 2.43 -12.74 -6.24
CA TYR A 44 2.12 -11.73 -7.25
C TYR A 44 0.62 -11.51 -7.48
N VAL A 45 -0.28 -12.40 -7.01
CA VAL A 45 -1.71 -12.31 -7.35
C VAL A 45 -2.38 -11.09 -6.74
N ALA A 46 -2.18 -10.84 -5.44
CA ALA A 46 -2.76 -9.68 -4.79
C ALA A 46 -2.22 -8.34 -5.33
N PRO A 47 -0.89 -8.17 -5.56
CA PRO A 47 -0.35 -7.00 -6.25
C PRO A 47 -0.94 -6.79 -7.65
N LEU A 48 -1.00 -7.83 -8.48
CA LEU A 48 -1.56 -7.73 -9.83
C LEU A 48 -3.05 -7.40 -9.83
N PHE A 49 -3.81 -7.96 -8.89
CA PHE A 49 -5.22 -7.61 -8.72
C PHE A 49 -5.37 -6.13 -8.36
N GLY A 50 -4.61 -5.64 -7.39
CA GLY A 50 -4.60 -4.22 -6.99
C GLY A 50 -4.20 -3.30 -8.14
N LEU A 51 -3.14 -3.63 -8.88
CA LEU A 51 -2.70 -2.87 -10.05
C LEU A 51 -3.74 -2.92 -11.17
N GLY A 52 -4.41 -4.05 -11.39
CA GLY A 52 -5.45 -4.19 -12.40
C GLY A 52 -6.67 -3.32 -12.09
N VAL A 53 -7.12 -3.31 -10.84
CA VAL A 53 -8.19 -2.42 -10.37
C VAL A 53 -7.78 -0.94 -10.52
N LEU A 54 -6.56 -0.60 -10.11
CA LEU A 54 -6.03 0.76 -10.24
C LEU A 54 -5.96 1.21 -11.70
N LEU A 55 -5.43 0.37 -12.60
CA LEU A 55 -5.34 0.62 -14.03
C LEU A 55 -6.75 0.84 -14.62
N PHE A 56 -7.69 -0.05 -14.30
CA PHE A 56 -9.06 0.00 -14.82
C PHE A 56 -9.76 1.32 -14.45
N PHE A 57 -9.78 1.67 -13.16
CA PHE A 57 -10.46 2.91 -12.72
C PHE A 57 -9.73 4.17 -13.17
N SER A 58 -8.40 4.15 -13.21
CA SER A 58 -7.62 5.30 -13.70
C SER A 58 -7.82 5.51 -15.20
N LEU A 59 -7.98 4.44 -15.97
CA LEU A 59 -8.26 4.51 -17.41
C LEU A 59 -9.67 5.04 -17.68
N ILE A 60 -10.69 4.58 -16.94
CA ILE A 60 -12.05 5.14 -17.02
C ILE A 60 -12.02 6.64 -16.73
N LYS A 61 -11.37 7.05 -15.64
CA LYS A 61 -11.25 8.47 -15.27
C LYS A 61 -10.49 9.27 -16.33
N LEU A 62 -9.41 8.73 -16.87
CA LEU A 62 -8.63 9.38 -17.92
C LEU A 62 -9.50 9.63 -19.17
N ILE A 63 -10.26 8.63 -19.63
CA ILE A 63 -11.16 8.75 -20.79
C ILE A 63 -12.23 9.82 -20.56
N LEU A 64 -12.82 9.87 -19.36
CA LEU A 64 -13.84 10.87 -19.01
C LEU A 64 -13.29 12.31 -18.98
N VAL A 65 -11.99 12.48 -18.74
CA VAL A 65 -11.33 13.79 -18.57
C VAL A 65 -10.54 14.21 -19.83
N ILE A 66 -10.47 13.36 -20.87
CA ILE A 66 -9.58 13.53 -22.03
C ILE A 66 -9.97 14.65 -23.01
N ARG A 67 -10.99 15.47 -22.71
CA ARG A 67 -11.39 16.56 -23.61
C ARG A 67 -10.23 17.51 -23.84
N PRO A 68 -9.92 17.87 -25.10
CA PRO A 68 -8.85 18.81 -25.41
C PRO A 68 -9.21 20.18 -24.82
N VAL A 69 -8.26 20.80 -24.12
CA VAL A 69 -8.45 22.15 -23.59
C VAL A 69 -7.33 23.05 -24.07
N GLU A 70 -7.68 24.12 -24.76
CA GLU A 70 -6.73 25.05 -25.37
C GLU A 70 -5.96 25.86 -24.30
N GLY A 71 -4.68 26.12 -24.57
CA GLY A 71 -3.79 26.89 -23.67
C GLY A 71 -3.13 26.07 -22.56
N GLU A 72 -2.48 24.95 -22.91
CA GLU A 72 -1.80 24.08 -21.95
C GLU A 72 -0.58 24.77 -21.31
N LYS A 73 -0.53 24.79 -19.97
CA LYS A 73 0.69 25.10 -19.21
C LYS A 73 1.71 23.98 -19.37
N SER A 74 2.96 24.26 -19.01
CA SER A 74 4.05 23.26 -18.94
C SER A 74 3.61 22.00 -18.20
N LEU A 75 3.98 20.83 -18.72
CA LEU A 75 3.67 19.51 -18.15
C LEU A 75 4.11 19.41 -16.67
N ILE A 76 5.24 20.02 -16.32
CA ILE A 76 5.82 20.00 -14.98
C ILE A 76 4.97 20.82 -14.00
N GLU A 77 4.53 22.00 -14.42
CA GLU A 77 3.67 22.85 -13.59
C GLU A 77 2.34 22.17 -13.31
N ASN A 78 1.70 21.59 -14.33
CA ASN A 78 0.43 20.89 -14.13
C ASN A 78 0.58 19.64 -13.25
N LEU A 79 1.72 18.95 -13.31
CA LEU A 79 2.02 17.82 -12.44
C LEU A 79 2.17 18.26 -10.99
N ALA A 80 2.98 19.29 -10.73
CA ALA A 80 3.17 19.84 -9.39
C ALA A 80 1.83 20.32 -8.79
N ASP A 81 1.02 21.01 -9.59
CA ASP A 81 -0.30 21.50 -9.18
C ASP A 81 -1.29 20.35 -8.89
N SER A 82 -1.21 19.26 -9.65
CA SER A 82 -2.08 18.09 -9.45
C SER A 82 -1.67 17.23 -8.26
N LEU A 83 -0.36 17.04 -8.04
CA LEU A 83 0.17 16.41 -6.82
C LEU A 83 -0.25 17.18 -5.58
N THR A 84 -0.24 18.51 -5.66
CA THR A 84 -0.66 19.41 -4.59
C THR A 84 -2.15 19.31 -4.29
N HIS A 85 -2.97 18.86 -5.25
CA HIS A 85 -4.40 18.62 -5.05
C HIS A 85 -4.68 17.21 -4.48
N HIS A 86 -3.83 16.23 -4.83
CA HIS A 86 -3.92 14.85 -4.37
C HIS A 86 -2.96 14.53 -3.21
N ARG A 87 -2.69 15.50 -2.33
CA ARG A 87 -1.73 15.35 -1.20
C ARG A 87 -2.02 14.14 -0.33
N VAL A 88 -3.30 13.81 -0.12
CA VAL A 88 -3.69 12.63 0.67
C VAL A 88 -3.13 11.35 0.05
N VAL A 89 -3.20 11.20 -1.28
CA VAL A 89 -2.66 10.03 -1.99
C VAL A 89 -1.16 9.92 -1.78
N LEU A 90 -0.42 11.03 -1.89
CA LEU A 90 1.02 11.05 -1.63
C LEU A 90 1.37 10.71 -0.19
N ILE A 91 0.66 11.31 0.78
CA ILE A 91 0.86 11.03 2.20
C ILE A 91 0.60 9.55 2.48
N THR A 92 -0.50 8.99 1.97
CA THR A 92 -0.81 7.56 2.13
C THR A 92 0.23 6.67 1.45
N ALA A 93 0.74 7.04 0.27
CA ALA A 93 1.80 6.30 -0.40
C ALA A 93 3.10 6.30 0.41
N VAL A 94 3.50 7.44 0.96
CA VAL A 94 4.67 7.55 1.85
C VAL A 94 4.46 6.75 3.13
N LEU A 95 3.29 6.85 3.76
CA LEU A 95 2.95 6.04 4.94
C LEU A 95 3.02 4.55 4.64
N PHE A 96 2.54 4.12 3.46
CA PHE A 96 2.59 2.74 3.04
C PHE A 96 4.04 2.27 2.81
N TYR A 97 4.87 3.10 2.18
CA TYR A 97 6.31 2.82 2.04
C TYR A 97 7.01 2.67 3.40
N VAL A 98 6.75 3.60 4.33
CA VAL A 98 7.28 3.53 5.70
C VAL A 98 6.81 2.26 6.41
N TYR A 99 5.53 1.91 6.26
CA TYR A 99 4.95 0.67 6.80
C TYR A 99 5.69 -0.57 6.31
N ILE A 100 5.91 -0.72 5.00
CA ILE A 100 6.60 -1.90 4.44
C ILE A 100 8.01 -2.04 5.01
N ASN A 101 8.76 -0.94 5.12
CA ASN A 101 10.09 -0.96 5.73
C ASN A 101 10.02 -1.28 7.23
N ALA A 102 9.05 -0.71 7.95
CA ALA A 102 8.88 -0.93 9.37
C ALA A 102 8.59 -2.40 9.71
N ILE A 103 7.93 -3.18 8.84
CA ILE A 103 7.66 -4.61 9.09
C ILE A 103 8.96 -5.36 9.41
N THR A 104 10.03 -5.09 8.67
CA THR A 104 11.34 -5.75 8.87
C THR A 104 12.05 -5.31 10.16
N VAL A 105 11.70 -4.14 10.68
CA VAL A 105 12.35 -3.54 11.84
C VAL A 105 11.60 -3.89 13.13
N ILE A 106 10.29 -3.60 13.19
CA ILE A 106 9.48 -3.69 14.42
C ILE A 106 8.41 -4.78 14.37
N GLY A 107 8.34 -5.55 13.28
CA GLY A 107 7.38 -6.64 13.12
C GLY A 107 6.04 -6.19 12.56
N PHE A 108 5.25 -7.16 12.08
CA PHE A 108 4.02 -6.92 11.35
C PHE A 108 2.92 -6.29 12.19
N VAL A 109 2.69 -6.79 13.42
CA VAL A 109 1.61 -6.31 14.28
C VAL A 109 1.80 -4.82 14.59
N LEU A 110 2.97 -4.43 15.10
CA LEU A 110 3.26 -3.04 15.45
C LEU A 110 3.24 -2.13 14.23
N SER A 111 3.86 -2.55 13.12
CA SER A 111 3.86 -1.77 11.88
C SER A 111 2.45 -1.54 11.35
N THR A 112 1.62 -2.58 11.34
CA THR A 112 0.23 -2.49 10.87
C THR A 112 -0.61 -1.62 11.78
N THR A 113 -0.47 -1.74 13.11
CA THR A 113 -1.16 -0.87 14.07
C THR A 113 -0.80 0.59 13.86
N LEU A 114 0.50 0.92 13.76
CA LEU A 114 0.96 2.29 13.53
C LEU A 114 0.46 2.84 12.19
N PHE A 115 0.48 2.03 11.14
CA PHE A 115 -0.01 2.41 9.82
C PHE A 115 -1.52 2.71 9.83
N VAL A 116 -2.34 1.80 10.37
CA VAL A 116 -3.79 1.99 10.43
C VAL A 116 -4.16 3.17 11.34
N LEU A 117 -3.51 3.32 12.50
CA LEU A 117 -3.71 4.50 13.35
C LEU A 117 -3.33 5.80 12.64
N SER A 118 -2.25 5.80 11.84
CA SER A 118 -1.86 6.96 11.03
C SER A 118 -2.93 7.31 9.99
N ILE A 119 -3.56 6.31 9.37
CA ILE A 119 -4.69 6.53 8.45
C ILE A 119 -5.93 7.05 9.19
N VAL A 120 -6.29 6.45 10.32
CA VAL A 120 -7.43 6.90 11.15
C VAL A 120 -7.21 8.33 11.62
N TRP A 121 -5.98 8.68 11.99
CA TRP A 121 -5.59 10.04 12.34
C TRP A 121 -5.68 11.00 11.15
N LEU A 122 -5.19 10.61 9.98
CA LEU A 122 -5.30 11.40 8.74
C LEU A 122 -6.77 11.64 8.35
N SER A 123 -7.63 10.67 8.60
CA SER A 123 -9.09 10.77 8.43
C SER A 123 -9.80 11.58 9.52
N ARG A 124 -9.06 12.11 10.51
CA ARG A 124 -9.57 12.86 11.67
C ARG A 124 -10.55 12.05 12.55
N LEU A 125 -10.40 10.73 12.55
CA LEU A 125 -11.24 9.80 13.32
C LEU A 125 -10.54 9.26 14.57
N LEU A 126 -9.41 9.85 14.98
CA LEU A 126 -8.64 9.34 16.12
C LEU A 126 -9.39 9.56 17.44
N SER A 127 -10.09 8.52 17.89
CA SER A 127 -10.72 8.44 19.21
C SER A 127 -10.40 7.08 19.85
N VAL A 128 -10.66 6.96 21.15
CA VAL A 128 -10.42 5.69 21.90
C VAL A 128 -11.15 4.52 21.25
N LEU A 129 -12.39 4.72 20.77
CA LEU A 129 -13.16 3.69 20.08
C LEU A 129 -12.46 3.23 18.80
N TRP A 130 -11.95 4.17 17.98
CA TRP A 130 -11.25 3.82 16.75
C TRP A 130 -9.88 3.20 16.99
N ALA A 131 -9.18 3.59 18.06
CA ALA A 131 -7.94 2.95 18.48
C ALA A 131 -8.17 1.49 18.89
N ILE A 132 -9.22 1.21 19.68
CA ILE A 132 -9.60 -0.16 20.06
C ILE A 132 -10.00 -0.96 18.82
N ASN A 133 -10.84 -0.41 17.94
CA ASN A 133 -11.23 -1.08 16.69
C ASN A 133 -10.02 -1.37 15.80
N THR A 134 -9.01 -0.50 15.80
CA THR A 134 -7.75 -0.74 15.09
C THR A 134 -7.02 -1.94 15.67
N LEU A 135 -6.87 -2.02 16.99
CA LEU A 135 -6.23 -3.17 17.65
C LEU A 135 -6.99 -4.48 17.36
N VAL A 136 -8.32 -4.46 17.44
CA VAL A 136 -9.16 -5.62 17.13
C VAL A 136 -9.01 -6.03 15.66
N ALA A 137 -9.04 -5.08 14.73
CA ALA A 137 -8.87 -5.36 13.31
C ALA A 137 -7.48 -5.97 13.01
N VAL A 138 -6.42 -5.41 13.59
CA VAL A 138 -5.05 -5.94 13.42
C VAL A 138 -4.94 -7.34 14.02
N ALA A 139 -5.53 -7.59 15.19
CA ALA A 139 -5.55 -8.93 15.79
C ALA A 139 -6.27 -9.95 14.90
N ILE A 140 -7.43 -9.59 14.35
CA ILE A 140 -8.19 -10.45 13.42
C ILE A 140 -7.36 -10.74 12.15
N ILE A 141 -6.80 -9.72 11.53
CA ILE A 141 -5.98 -9.88 10.31
C ILE A 141 -4.76 -10.76 10.59
N THR A 142 -4.08 -10.55 11.72
CA THR A 142 -2.93 -11.36 12.14
C THR A 142 -3.35 -12.82 12.33
N LEU A 143 -4.51 -13.07 12.95
CA LEU A 143 -5.04 -14.42 13.13
C LEU A 143 -5.39 -15.07 11.80
N ILE A 144 -5.98 -14.33 10.85
CA ILE A 144 -6.26 -14.84 9.50
C ILE A 144 -4.96 -15.23 8.79
N PHE A 145 -3.95 -14.37 8.75
CA PHE A 145 -2.70 -14.69 8.07
C PHE A 145 -1.95 -15.84 8.73
N ARG A 146 -1.98 -15.90 10.06
CA ARG A 146 -1.22 -16.89 10.82
C ARG A 146 -1.91 -18.23 10.94
N VAL A 147 -3.19 -18.26 11.26
CA VAL A 147 -3.97 -19.49 11.47
C VAL A 147 -4.68 -19.91 10.18
N GLY A 148 -5.25 -18.95 9.45
CA GLY A 148 -6.02 -19.23 8.23
C GLY A 148 -5.14 -19.54 7.01
N VAL A 149 -4.07 -18.75 6.81
CA VAL A 149 -3.22 -18.85 5.60
C VAL A 149 -1.83 -19.45 5.90
N ASN A 150 -1.47 -19.62 7.18
CA ASN A 150 -0.18 -20.14 7.63
C ASN A 150 1.02 -19.41 6.99
N ILE A 151 0.91 -18.09 6.84
CA ILE A 151 1.99 -17.25 6.31
C ILE A 151 2.88 -16.83 7.47
N TRP A 152 4.13 -17.28 7.44
CA TRP A 152 5.18 -16.80 8.33
C TRP A 152 5.72 -15.46 7.83
N ILE A 153 5.83 -14.53 8.77
CA ILE A 153 6.32 -13.17 8.56
C ILE A 153 7.84 -13.21 8.83
N PRO A 154 8.66 -12.47 8.06
CA PRO A 154 10.12 -12.47 8.24
C PRO A 154 10.53 -12.06 9.66
N ASP A 155 11.71 -12.54 10.07
CA ASP A 155 12.32 -12.25 11.36
C ASP A 155 12.46 -10.74 11.60
N VAL A 156 12.27 -10.32 12.85
CA VAL A 156 12.20 -8.91 13.24
C VAL A 156 13.55 -8.46 13.77
N ALA A 157 14.18 -7.49 13.09
CA ALA A 157 15.51 -7.01 13.46
C ALA A 157 15.57 -6.44 14.89
N LEU A 158 14.49 -5.82 15.38
CA LEU A 158 14.42 -5.34 16.76
C LEU A 158 14.45 -6.49 17.78
N TYR A 159 13.83 -7.62 17.49
CA TYR A 159 13.83 -8.76 18.40
C TYR A 159 15.22 -9.40 18.45
N GLU A 160 15.90 -9.51 17.29
CA GLU A 160 17.29 -9.97 17.22
C GLU A 160 18.25 -9.07 18.00
N ALA A 161 17.98 -7.76 18.03
CA ALA A 161 18.80 -6.80 18.77
C ALA A 161 18.56 -6.83 20.30
N LEU A 162 17.35 -7.18 20.74
CA LEU A 162 16.94 -7.08 22.17
C LEU A 162 16.92 -8.42 22.90
N PHE A 163 16.72 -9.53 22.20
CA PHE A 163 16.53 -10.86 22.79
C PHE A 163 17.51 -11.88 22.20
N SER A 164 17.82 -12.94 22.95
CA SER A 164 18.69 -14.02 22.48
C SER A 164 18.23 -15.39 22.98
N GLY A 165 18.61 -16.45 22.26
CA GLY A 165 18.27 -17.84 22.62
C GLY A 165 16.79 -18.17 22.44
N GLU A 166 16.21 -18.89 23.40
CA GLU A 166 14.81 -19.36 23.32
C GLU A 166 13.78 -18.22 23.32
N THR A 167 14.12 -17.08 23.93
CA THR A 167 13.23 -15.90 23.97
C THR A 167 13.12 -15.23 22.60
N LEU A 168 14.22 -15.14 21.84
CA LEU A 168 14.22 -14.67 20.46
C LEU A 168 13.39 -15.60 19.56
N TRP A 169 13.61 -16.91 19.69
CA TRP A 169 12.82 -17.89 18.94
C TRP A 169 11.33 -17.78 19.24
N PHE A 170 10.96 -17.60 20.51
CA PHE A 170 9.57 -17.39 20.90
C PHE A 170 9.01 -16.08 20.34
N MET A 171 9.75 -14.97 20.42
CA MET A 171 9.32 -13.69 19.87
C MET A 171 9.11 -13.77 18.35
N ASN A 172 10.10 -14.22 17.57
CA ASN A 172 9.96 -14.36 16.11
C ASN A 172 8.88 -15.38 15.72
N LYS A 173 8.67 -16.42 16.55
CA LYS A 173 7.61 -17.40 16.29
C LYS A 173 6.23 -16.86 16.58
N TYR A 174 6.07 -16.02 17.60
CA TYR A 174 4.77 -15.64 18.15
C TYR A 174 4.32 -14.20 17.95
N PHE A 175 5.20 -13.27 17.58
CA PHE A 175 4.92 -11.84 17.47
C PHE A 175 5.56 -11.25 16.21
#